data_AF-E3NKJ8-F1
#
_entry.id   AF-E3NKJ8-F1
#
_cell.length_a   1.000
_cell.length_b   1.000
_cell.length_c   1.000
_cell.angle_alpha   90.00
_cell.angle_beta   90.00
_cell.angle_gamma   90.00
#
_symmetry.space_group_name_H-M   'P 1'
#
loop_
_entity.id
_entity.type
_entity.pdbx_description
1 polymer ?
#
loop_
_entity_poly.entity_id
_entity_poly.type
_entity_poly.pdbx_seq_one_letter_code
_entity_poly.pdbx_strand_id
1 'polypeptide(L)'
;MSVTPAMSIYESTFAQSDKTDAILVVEGKKMHVSKAVLSFHSDYFKTLFDREFKDKWMPEYSIENANFEDFAALLSLLYPCPIEPTEENAEKLLELADRFLIPSAKYSLELFMKMCKMDKMNKIRIADKYKFMDSPIDLSAFVLYNLRLWESAETSYKKYEKLCEAMGKSVLAFNDYKYWFQMYYKQKERDDLPIPDIRGCILSDVINGKYVSKSMNDLCDVFKNHKIDKEDHGYWYKRFKNGHLFSQVTFSNLPEDVVSEIAEKCDLTSYLQLRRVSHGFRSILDHSKPPLTLIVFECEENQISLNLNNEVPVIFTDLNNVDPPSHFPGHFYKFKDNDYAKVAFNYSEMLLKNPKLQLNHFVVAFSKKKHNKSNQMFRDLLSSLSHKIHVNDFAISFENDEDIITVLKCIKPGTLEDLTVGGYPEDEEELPSIHKLVEMKQWKQAKFLDIVQFLDTTIEHFFHFNEFYINIISLSIEDALNLLQALSNNSDFKICQVKVKKYDQEAVKNALRLDQNNLSELYPNLVIQFYISEFLIRNIDYSDSH
;
A
#
# COMPACT_ATOMS: atom_id res chain seq x y z
N MET A 1 -30.72 -57.60 -0.97
CA MET A 1 -30.09 -56.42 -0.34
C MET A 1 -28.62 -56.47 -0.70
N SER A 2 -28.18 -55.64 -1.64
CA SER A 2 -26.76 -55.45 -1.93
C SER A 2 -26.16 -54.67 -0.77
N VAL A 3 -25.28 -55.32 0.00
CA VAL A 3 -24.51 -54.66 1.07
C VAL A 3 -23.62 -53.64 0.38
N THR A 4 -23.93 -52.35 0.54
CA THR A 4 -23.05 -51.26 0.12
C THR A 4 -21.72 -51.46 0.86
N PRO A 5 -20.57 -51.52 0.17
CA PRO A 5 -19.28 -51.71 0.84
C PRO A 5 -19.09 -50.62 1.90
N ALA A 6 -18.59 -51.01 3.08
CA ALA A 6 -18.23 -50.05 4.11
C ALA A 6 -17.20 -49.07 3.53
N MET A 7 -17.51 -47.78 3.62
CA MET A 7 -16.64 -46.70 3.12
C MET A 7 -15.28 -46.79 3.80
N SER A 8 -14.20 -46.71 3.03
CA SER A 8 -12.84 -46.74 3.59
C SER A 8 -12.58 -45.50 4.45
N ILE A 9 -11.61 -45.58 5.37
CA ILE A 9 -11.23 -44.43 6.20
C ILE A 9 -10.90 -43.21 5.32
N TYR A 10 -10.15 -43.42 4.23
CA TYR A 10 -9.79 -42.38 3.26
C TYR A 10 -11.00 -41.70 2.61
N GLU A 11 -12.00 -42.47 2.18
CA GLU A 11 -13.21 -41.93 1.57
C GLU A 11 -14.09 -41.20 2.59
N SER A 12 -14.14 -41.71 3.83
CA SER A 12 -14.91 -41.09 4.91
C SER A 12 -14.32 -39.75 5.36
N THR A 13 -12.99 -39.62 5.36
CA THR A 13 -12.28 -38.38 5.70
C THR A 13 -12.57 -37.24 4.71
N PHE A 14 -12.77 -37.56 3.43
CA PHE A 14 -13.02 -36.58 2.36
C PHE A 14 -14.42 -36.67 1.77
N ALA A 15 -15.40 -37.09 2.58
CA ALA A 15 -16.81 -37.07 2.20
C ALA A 15 -17.33 -35.63 2.07
N GLN A 16 -18.34 -35.43 1.22
CA GLN A 16 -18.95 -34.12 1.01
C GLN A 16 -19.54 -33.56 2.31
N SER A 17 -19.27 -32.29 2.61
CA SER A 17 -19.87 -31.57 3.73
C SER A 17 -20.21 -30.13 3.34
N ASP A 18 -20.89 -29.43 4.23
CA ASP A 18 -21.17 -27.99 4.15
C ASP A 18 -19.90 -27.12 4.16
N LYS A 19 -18.74 -27.69 4.53
CA LYS A 19 -17.43 -27.02 4.61
C LYS A 19 -16.56 -27.23 3.37
N THR A 20 -17.01 -28.01 2.39
CA THR A 20 -16.25 -28.33 1.17
C THR A 20 -16.80 -27.60 -0.04
N ASP A 21 -15.92 -27.01 -0.85
CA ASP A 21 -16.25 -26.16 -2.01
C ASP A 21 -15.45 -26.53 -3.29
N ALA A 22 -14.74 -27.65 -3.26
CA ALA A 22 -14.05 -28.23 -4.42
C ALA A 22 -13.95 -29.76 -4.32
N ILE A 23 -13.73 -30.41 -5.46
CA ILE A 23 -13.47 -31.85 -5.56
C ILE A 23 -12.09 -32.05 -6.19
N LEU A 24 -11.23 -32.84 -5.55
CA LEU A 24 -10.02 -33.40 -6.18
C LEU A 24 -10.32 -34.82 -6.66
N VAL A 25 -9.94 -35.13 -7.90
CA VAL A 25 -10.10 -36.46 -8.49
C VAL A 25 -8.72 -37.10 -8.60
N VAL A 26 -8.49 -38.17 -7.82
CA VAL A 26 -7.21 -38.90 -7.77
C VAL A 26 -7.51 -40.37 -8.06
N GLU A 27 -6.88 -40.94 -9.09
CA GLU A 27 -7.16 -42.31 -9.57
C GLU A 27 -8.67 -42.58 -9.80
N GLY A 28 -9.41 -41.56 -10.25
CA GLY A 28 -10.85 -41.64 -10.50
C GLY A 28 -11.73 -41.59 -9.24
N LYS A 29 -11.14 -41.52 -8.03
CA LYS A 29 -11.86 -41.34 -6.77
C LYS A 29 -11.97 -39.85 -6.42
N LYS A 30 -13.14 -39.45 -5.89
CA LYS A 30 -13.45 -38.06 -5.55
C LYS A 30 -13.14 -37.77 -4.08
N MET A 31 -12.45 -36.66 -3.84
CA MET A 31 -12.14 -36.12 -2.51
C MET A 31 -12.73 -34.73 -2.39
N HIS A 32 -13.67 -34.53 -1.46
CA HIS A 32 -14.27 -33.23 -1.20
C HIS A 32 -13.37 -32.43 -0.26
N VAL A 33 -12.97 -31.24 -0.68
CA VAL A 33 -11.97 -30.41 0.03
C VAL A 33 -12.42 -28.96 0.16
N SER A 34 -11.71 -28.19 0.99
CA SER A 34 -11.89 -26.75 1.12
C SER A 34 -10.76 -26.01 0.40
N LYS A 35 -11.11 -25.18 -0.59
CA LYS A 35 -10.16 -24.35 -1.33
C LYS A 35 -9.39 -23.43 -0.39
N ALA A 36 -10.08 -22.80 0.56
CA ALA A 36 -9.46 -21.89 1.52
C ALA A 36 -8.37 -22.58 2.36
N VAL A 37 -8.64 -23.78 2.88
CA VAL A 37 -7.68 -24.56 3.68
C VAL A 37 -6.47 -24.97 2.84
N LEU A 38 -6.69 -25.54 1.66
CA LEU A 38 -5.59 -26.01 0.81
C LEU A 38 -4.75 -24.84 0.26
N SER A 39 -5.38 -23.75 -0.19
CA SER A 39 -4.66 -22.55 -0.66
C SER A 39 -3.85 -21.86 0.43
N PHE A 40 -4.31 -21.94 1.69
CA PHE A 40 -3.55 -21.41 2.83
C PHE A 40 -2.27 -22.20 3.09
N HIS A 41 -2.32 -23.53 2.89
CA HIS A 41 -1.21 -24.42 3.17
C HIS A 41 -0.33 -24.75 1.95
N SER A 42 -0.72 -24.34 0.74
CA SER A 42 -0.01 -24.70 -0.50
C SER A 42 -0.18 -23.70 -1.63
N ASP A 43 0.95 -23.18 -2.10
CA ASP A 43 1.00 -22.30 -3.28
C ASP A 43 0.59 -23.02 -4.57
N TYR A 44 0.79 -24.35 -4.63
CA TYR A 44 0.30 -25.16 -5.74
C TYR A 44 -1.22 -25.12 -5.82
N PHE A 45 -1.92 -25.41 -4.72
CA PHE A 45 -3.39 -25.40 -4.70
C PHE A 45 -3.96 -24.00 -4.86
N LYS A 46 -3.32 -22.99 -4.29
CA LYS A 46 -3.66 -21.58 -4.53
C LYS A 46 -3.64 -21.25 -6.02
N THR A 47 -2.55 -21.57 -6.69
CA THR A 47 -2.40 -21.36 -8.15
C THR A 47 -3.39 -22.20 -8.95
N LEU A 48 -3.65 -23.44 -8.54
CA LEU A 48 -4.59 -24.33 -9.20
C LEU A 48 -6.02 -23.77 -9.17
N PHE A 49 -6.46 -23.25 -8.02
CA PHE A 49 -7.82 -22.73 -7.85
C PHE A 49 -8.02 -21.32 -8.42
N ASP A 50 -6.96 -20.50 -8.48
CA ASP A 50 -7.02 -19.14 -9.05
C ASP A 50 -7.15 -19.15 -10.60
N ARG A 51 -6.81 -20.25 -11.27
CA ARG A 51 -6.87 -20.36 -12.74
C ARG A 51 -8.26 -20.63 -13.31
N GLU A 52 -9.25 -20.99 -12.49
CA GLU A 52 -10.60 -21.32 -12.97
C GLU A 52 -11.62 -20.22 -12.68
N PHE A 53 -12.30 -19.77 -13.74
CA PHE A 53 -13.38 -18.78 -13.70
C PHE A 53 -14.66 -19.33 -13.02
N LYS A 54 -15.36 -18.42 -12.33
CA LYS A 54 -16.39 -18.59 -11.28
C LYS A 54 -17.77 -19.15 -11.72
N ASP A 55 -17.84 -20.17 -12.57
CA ASP A 55 -19.15 -20.62 -13.11
C ASP A 55 -19.61 -22.03 -12.68
N LYS A 56 -18.90 -22.73 -11.78
CA LYS A 56 -19.33 -24.05 -11.26
C LYS A 56 -19.41 -24.09 -9.73
N TRP A 57 -20.54 -24.58 -9.20
CA TRP A 57 -20.84 -24.67 -7.77
C TRP A 57 -19.96 -25.69 -7.00
N MET A 58 -19.25 -26.59 -7.69
CA MET A 58 -18.22 -27.47 -7.14
C MET A 58 -17.27 -27.90 -8.27
N PRO A 59 -16.17 -27.18 -8.51
CA PRO A 59 -15.23 -27.56 -9.57
C PRO A 59 -14.47 -28.84 -9.22
N GLU A 60 -14.19 -29.64 -10.24
CA GLU A 60 -13.44 -30.90 -10.14
C GLU A 60 -12.05 -30.72 -10.73
N TYR A 61 -11.01 -31.00 -9.93
CA TYR A 61 -9.61 -30.89 -10.33
C TYR A 61 -8.98 -32.29 -10.39
N SER A 62 -8.44 -32.67 -11.54
CA SER A 62 -7.73 -33.94 -11.69
C SER A 62 -6.31 -33.82 -11.16
N ILE A 63 -5.92 -34.72 -10.25
CA ILE A 63 -4.55 -34.83 -9.73
C ILE A 63 -3.92 -36.08 -10.33
N GLU A 64 -2.99 -35.87 -11.26
CA GLU A 64 -2.31 -36.96 -11.96
C GLU A 64 -1.12 -37.51 -11.15
N ASN A 65 -0.76 -38.77 -11.41
CA ASN A 65 0.43 -39.42 -10.86
C ASN A 65 0.52 -39.42 -9.33
N ALA A 66 -0.60 -39.49 -8.62
CA ALA A 66 -0.64 -39.63 -7.16
C ALA A 66 -1.50 -40.84 -6.79
N ASN A 67 -1.00 -41.68 -5.87
CA ASN A 67 -1.81 -42.77 -5.32
C ASN A 67 -2.89 -42.19 -4.39
N PHE A 68 -4.13 -42.65 -4.52
CA PHE A 68 -5.25 -42.09 -3.75
C PHE A 68 -5.05 -42.18 -2.24
N GLU A 69 -4.57 -43.30 -1.72
CA GLU A 69 -4.46 -43.51 -0.27
C GLU A 69 -3.33 -42.68 0.34
N ASP A 70 -2.16 -42.67 -0.30
CA ASP A 70 -1.03 -41.84 0.12
C ASP A 70 -1.39 -40.34 0.05
N PHE A 71 -2.10 -39.91 -1.00
CA PHE A 71 -2.53 -38.52 -1.15
C PHE A 71 -3.62 -38.12 -0.14
N ALA A 72 -4.57 -39.01 0.15
CA ALA A 72 -5.57 -38.81 1.20
C ALA A 72 -4.93 -38.74 2.59
N ALA A 73 -3.99 -39.63 2.90
CA ALA A 73 -3.22 -39.57 4.14
C ALA A 73 -2.47 -38.24 4.28
N LEU A 74 -1.78 -37.78 3.23
CA LEU A 74 -1.09 -36.49 3.22
C LEU A 74 -2.05 -35.32 3.50
N LEU A 75 -3.14 -35.21 2.73
CA LEU A 75 -4.08 -34.10 2.89
C LEU A 75 -4.79 -34.12 4.24
N SER A 76 -5.00 -35.31 4.83
CA SER A 76 -5.63 -35.43 6.14
C SER A 76 -4.83 -34.72 7.24
N LEU A 77 -3.51 -34.55 7.07
CA LEU A 77 -2.63 -33.80 7.99
C LEU A 77 -2.99 -32.31 8.12
N LEU A 78 -3.82 -31.78 7.20
CA LEU A 78 -4.31 -30.40 7.22
C LEU A 78 -5.64 -30.25 7.98
N TYR A 79 -6.23 -31.36 8.42
CA TYR A 79 -7.55 -31.41 9.05
C TYR A 79 -7.49 -31.98 10.47
N PRO A 80 -8.54 -31.76 11.30
CA PRO A 80 -8.65 -32.42 12.59
C PRO A 80 -8.70 -33.95 12.45
N CYS A 81 -8.05 -34.66 13.38
CA CYS A 81 -7.97 -36.13 13.40
C CYS A 81 -7.38 -36.71 12.10
N PRO A 82 -6.11 -36.41 11.79
CA PRO A 82 -5.47 -36.92 10.59
C PRO A 82 -5.34 -38.43 10.61
N ILE A 83 -5.24 -39.02 9.41
CA ILE A 83 -4.83 -40.41 9.25
C ILE A 83 -3.36 -40.49 9.66
N GLU A 84 -3.05 -41.30 10.68
CA GLU A 84 -1.69 -41.38 11.21
C GLU A 84 -0.70 -41.88 10.14
N PRO A 85 0.41 -41.15 9.91
CA PRO A 85 1.50 -41.65 9.07
C PRO A 85 2.07 -42.96 9.61
N THR A 86 2.53 -43.83 8.72
CA THR A 86 3.21 -45.08 9.06
C THR A 86 4.66 -45.03 8.61
N GLU A 87 5.50 -45.93 9.14
CA GLU A 87 6.90 -46.02 8.71
C GLU A 87 7.04 -46.40 7.23
N GLU A 88 6.05 -47.11 6.68
CA GLU A 88 6.05 -47.58 5.29
C GLU A 88 5.65 -46.48 4.29
N ASN A 89 4.74 -45.58 4.67
CA ASN A 89 4.25 -44.52 3.78
C ASN A 89 4.95 -43.17 3.98
N ALA A 90 5.61 -42.93 5.11
CA ALA A 90 6.15 -41.61 5.47
C ALA A 90 7.05 -40.98 4.39
N GLU A 91 7.91 -41.76 3.73
CA GLU A 91 8.77 -41.24 2.66
C GLU A 91 7.96 -40.83 1.41
N LYS A 92 6.92 -41.58 1.05
CA LYS A 92 6.01 -41.22 -0.05
C LYS A 92 5.19 -39.98 0.28
N LEU A 93 4.72 -39.86 1.53
CA LEU A 93 4.00 -38.68 2.00
C LEU A 93 4.89 -37.43 1.93
N LEU A 94 6.18 -37.55 2.28
CA LEU A 94 7.15 -36.45 2.14
C LEU A 94 7.38 -36.07 0.68
N GLU A 95 7.45 -37.04 -0.23
CA GLU A 95 7.54 -36.80 -1.68
C GLU A 95 6.33 -36.03 -2.22
N LEU A 96 5.13 -36.44 -1.82
CA LEU A 96 3.91 -35.74 -2.19
C LEU A 96 3.84 -34.34 -1.55
N ALA A 97 4.26 -34.19 -0.29
CA ALA A 97 4.28 -32.89 0.39
C ALA A 97 5.20 -31.88 -0.34
N ASP A 98 6.37 -32.30 -0.81
CA ASP A 98 7.27 -31.46 -1.60
C ASP A 98 6.70 -31.17 -2.98
N ARG A 99 6.16 -32.19 -3.67
CA ARG A 99 5.59 -32.04 -5.00
C ARG A 99 4.42 -31.07 -5.04
N PHE A 100 3.53 -31.13 -4.04
CA PHE A 100 2.36 -30.27 -3.93
C PHE A 100 2.60 -29.03 -3.06
N LEU A 101 3.85 -28.74 -2.70
CA LEU A 101 4.25 -27.56 -1.93
C LEU A 101 3.38 -27.39 -0.67
N ILE A 102 3.35 -28.38 0.23
CA ILE A 102 2.56 -28.37 1.47
C ILE A 102 3.48 -28.34 2.71
N PRO A 103 4.03 -27.17 3.11
CA PRO A 103 5.03 -27.08 4.18
C PRO A 103 4.51 -27.54 5.54
N SER A 104 3.22 -27.32 5.84
CA SER A 104 2.60 -27.73 7.11
C SER A 104 2.56 -29.25 7.26
N ALA A 105 2.15 -29.97 6.22
CA ALA A 105 2.13 -31.43 6.22
C ALA A 105 3.55 -32.01 6.27
N LYS A 106 4.50 -31.40 5.54
CA LYS A 106 5.92 -31.74 5.62
C LYS A 106 6.43 -31.63 7.06
N TYR A 107 6.16 -30.52 7.75
CA TYR A 107 6.56 -30.34 9.15
C TYR A 107 5.97 -31.42 10.08
N SER A 108 4.69 -31.77 9.91
CA SER A 108 4.07 -32.87 10.67
C SER A 108 4.77 -34.21 10.43
N LEU A 109 5.16 -34.50 9.18
CA LEU A 109 5.91 -35.70 8.82
C LEU A 109 7.33 -35.68 9.40
N GLU A 110 7.98 -34.52 9.47
CA GLU A 110 9.29 -34.37 10.15
C GLU A 110 9.20 -34.74 11.64
N LEU A 111 8.14 -34.29 12.34
CA LEU A 111 7.90 -34.65 13.73
C LEU A 111 7.65 -36.15 13.90
N PHE A 112 6.82 -36.74 13.03
CA PHE A 112 6.59 -38.18 13.01
C PHE A 112 7.90 -38.95 12.85
N MET A 113 8.76 -38.55 11.90
CA MET A 113 10.05 -39.19 11.65
C MET A 113 11.01 -39.13 12.84
N LYS A 114 10.93 -38.09 13.66
CA LYS A 114 11.71 -38.03 14.92
C LYS A 114 11.25 -39.11 15.89
N MET A 115 9.94 -39.32 15.99
CA MET A 115 9.32 -40.19 16.99
C MET A 115 9.20 -41.68 16.60
N CYS A 116 9.11 -42.01 15.31
CA CYS A 116 8.88 -43.38 14.85
C CYS A 116 10.05 -44.32 15.19
N LYS A 117 9.87 -45.65 15.06
CA LYS A 117 10.89 -46.66 15.37
C LYS A 117 11.81 -46.98 14.19
N MET A 118 11.70 -46.22 13.10
CA MET A 118 12.55 -46.35 11.93
C MET A 118 14.04 -46.32 12.31
N ASP A 119 14.84 -47.13 11.61
CA ASP A 119 16.28 -47.19 11.78
C ASP A 119 16.94 -45.79 11.68
N LYS A 120 17.95 -45.56 12.52
CA LYS A 120 18.65 -44.28 12.65
C LYS A 120 19.26 -43.84 11.31
N MET A 121 19.81 -44.77 10.51
CA MET A 121 20.39 -44.41 9.21
C MET A 121 19.29 -43.98 8.24
N ASN A 122 18.19 -44.73 8.15
CA ASN A 122 17.08 -44.33 7.29
C ASN A 122 16.49 -42.96 7.67
N LYS A 123 16.41 -42.64 8.96
CA LYS A 123 15.99 -41.29 9.41
C LYS A 123 16.94 -40.19 8.91
N ILE A 124 18.25 -40.40 9.01
CA ILE A 124 19.25 -39.43 8.53
C ILE A 124 19.15 -39.28 7.00
N ARG A 125 19.04 -40.40 6.26
CA ARG A 125 18.86 -40.41 4.81
C ARG A 125 17.68 -39.56 4.37
N ILE A 126 16.54 -39.76 5.02
CA ILE A 126 15.28 -39.10 4.67
C ILE A 126 15.35 -37.62 5.07
N ALA A 127 15.84 -37.30 6.27
CA ALA A 127 16.00 -35.92 6.71
C ALA A 127 16.88 -35.10 5.75
N ASP A 128 17.96 -35.70 5.24
CA ASP A 128 18.85 -35.08 4.27
C ASP A 128 18.22 -34.97 2.87
N LYS A 129 17.53 -36.03 2.40
CA LYS A 129 16.84 -36.04 1.09
C LYS A 129 15.76 -34.95 1.00
N TYR A 130 14.96 -34.80 2.05
CA TYR A 130 13.84 -33.85 2.09
C TYR A 130 14.16 -32.53 2.81
N LYS A 131 15.43 -32.28 3.17
CA LYS A 131 15.89 -31.01 3.78
C LYS A 131 15.04 -30.59 4.99
N PHE A 132 14.96 -31.45 6.00
CA PHE A 132 14.16 -31.18 7.20
C PHE A 132 14.59 -29.86 7.86
N MET A 133 13.64 -29.10 8.40
CA MET A 133 13.86 -27.76 8.98
C MET A 133 14.93 -27.74 10.08
N ASP A 134 15.09 -28.86 10.81
CA ASP A 134 16.09 -29.00 11.86
C ASP A 134 17.50 -29.36 11.37
N SER A 135 17.67 -29.67 10.09
CA SER A 135 18.94 -29.95 9.44
C SER A 135 19.36 -28.75 8.56
N PRO A 136 19.94 -27.68 9.15
CA PRO A 136 20.41 -26.52 8.38
C PRO A 136 21.59 -26.84 7.44
N ILE A 137 22.13 -28.07 7.52
CA ILE A 137 23.16 -28.56 6.62
C ILE A 137 22.54 -29.62 5.73
N ASP A 138 22.70 -29.43 4.43
CA ASP A 138 22.63 -30.49 3.45
C ASP A 138 23.89 -31.37 3.58
N LEU A 139 23.76 -32.49 4.29
CA LEU A 139 24.86 -33.38 4.60
C LEU A 139 25.42 -34.00 3.32
N SER A 140 24.57 -34.32 2.35
CA SER A 140 25.00 -34.82 1.04
C SER A 140 25.87 -33.80 0.31
N ALA A 141 25.42 -32.54 0.21
CA ALA A 141 26.17 -31.47 -0.42
C ALA A 141 27.51 -31.25 0.28
N PHE A 142 27.49 -31.21 1.61
CA PHE A 142 28.68 -31.03 2.42
C PHE A 142 29.69 -32.16 2.22
N VAL A 143 29.25 -33.42 2.26
CA VAL A 143 30.12 -34.57 2.05
C VAL A 143 30.69 -34.59 0.63
N LEU A 144 29.84 -34.37 -0.39
CA LEU A 144 30.28 -34.33 -1.79
C LEU A 144 31.29 -33.21 -2.06
N TYR A 145 31.09 -32.04 -1.44
CA TYR A 145 32.02 -30.92 -1.50
C TYR A 145 33.41 -31.29 -0.96
N ASN A 146 33.47 -31.83 0.27
CA ASN A 146 34.76 -32.23 0.86
C ASN A 146 35.39 -33.43 0.12
N LEU A 147 34.58 -34.37 -0.39
CA LEU A 147 35.05 -35.47 -1.22
C LEU A 147 35.74 -35.00 -2.50
N ARG A 148 35.14 -34.03 -3.21
CA ARG A 148 35.71 -33.48 -4.46
C ARG A 148 36.90 -32.56 -4.21
N LEU A 149 37.05 -32.04 -2.99
CA LEU A 149 38.26 -31.41 -2.49
C LEU A 149 39.35 -32.41 -2.04
N TRP A 150 39.16 -33.71 -2.30
CA TRP A 150 40.09 -34.79 -1.97
C TRP A 150 40.36 -34.94 -0.46
N GLU A 151 39.40 -34.58 0.38
CA GLU A 151 39.53 -34.71 1.83
C GLU A 151 39.20 -36.12 2.30
N SER A 152 39.90 -36.58 3.35
CA SER A 152 39.58 -37.86 3.99
C SER A 152 38.29 -37.76 4.82
N ALA A 153 37.69 -38.90 5.14
CA ALA A 153 36.51 -38.97 6.01
C ALA A 153 36.77 -38.30 7.38
N GLU A 154 37.99 -38.48 7.93
CA GLU A 154 38.42 -37.88 9.19
C GLU A 154 38.50 -36.35 9.10
N THR A 155 39.07 -35.81 8.01
CA THR A 155 39.17 -34.35 7.80
C THR A 155 37.80 -33.73 7.59
N SER A 156 36.97 -34.34 6.76
CA SER A 156 35.60 -33.92 6.48
C SER A 156 34.74 -33.93 7.76
N TYR A 157 34.90 -34.96 8.60
CA TYR A 157 34.22 -35.06 9.89
C TYR A 157 34.63 -33.95 10.86
N LYS A 158 35.92 -33.62 10.98
CA LYS A 158 36.38 -32.51 11.84
C LYS A 158 35.77 -31.17 11.44
N LYS A 159 35.58 -30.93 10.15
CA LYS A 159 34.89 -29.73 9.67
C LYS A 159 33.39 -29.77 9.98
N TYR A 160 32.78 -30.95 9.86
CA TYR A 160 31.39 -31.17 10.24
C TYR A 160 31.17 -30.90 11.74
N GLU A 161 32.07 -31.35 12.62
CA GLU A 161 32.00 -31.09 14.07
C GLU A 161 31.97 -29.59 14.37
N LYS A 162 32.92 -28.83 13.81
CA LYS A 162 32.97 -27.37 13.96
C LYS A 162 31.73 -26.68 13.42
N LEU A 163 31.19 -27.19 12.30
CA LEU A 163 29.98 -26.66 11.67
C LEU A 163 28.76 -26.87 12.58
N CYS A 164 28.59 -28.07 13.14
CA CYS A 164 27.54 -28.38 14.11
C CYS A 164 27.66 -27.53 15.39
N GLU A 165 28.87 -27.37 15.92
CA GLU A 165 29.15 -26.53 17.08
C GLU A 165 28.75 -25.07 16.84
N ALA A 166 29.14 -24.50 15.70
CA ALA A 166 28.80 -23.12 15.34
C ALA A 166 27.27 -22.87 15.22
N MET A 167 26.49 -23.92 14.95
CA MET A 167 25.04 -23.85 14.86
C MET A 167 24.31 -24.27 16.14
N GLY A 168 25.02 -24.73 17.16
CA GLY A 168 24.43 -25.31 18.37
C GLY A 168 23.63 -26.60 18.12
N LYS A 169 24.05 -27.41 17.14
CA LYS A 169 23.38 -28.67 16.75
C LYS A 169 24.17 -29.88 17.24
N SER A 170 23.46 -31.01 17.45
CA SER A 170 24.10 -32.26 17.85
C SER A 170 24.95 -32.85 16.72
N VAL A 171 26.10 -33.42 17.09
CA VAL A 171 27.04 -34.05 16.16
C VAL A 171 26.67 -35.53 15.98
N LEU A 172 26.67 -36.02 14.74
CA LEU A 172 26.60 -37.46 14.45
C LEU A 172 27.86 -38.17 14.97
N ALA A 173 27.74 -39.41 15.43
CA ALA A 173 28.93 -40.19 15.75
C ALA A 173 29.80 -40.41 14.51
N PHE A 174 31.13 -40.42 14.66
CA PHE A 174 32.05 -40.58 13.53
C PHE A 174 31.74 -41.80 12.66
N ASN A 175 31.37 -42.94 13.25
CA ASN A 175 31.03 -44.14 12.49
C ASN A 175 29.79 -43.93 11.59
N ASP A 176 28.80 -43.17 12.07
CA ASP A 176 27.60 -42.85 11.30
C ASP A 176 27.93 -41.89 10.16
N TYR A 177 28.72 -40.85 10.46
CA TYR A 177 29.21 -39.92 9.44
C TYR A 177 30.03 -40.64 8.37
N LYS A 178 30.94 -41.53 8.78
CA LYS A 178 31.80 -42.32 7.88
C LYS A 178 30.98 -43.23 6.98
N TYR A 179 29.90 -43.83 7.48
CA TYR A 179 28.95 -44.58 6.66
C TYR A 179 28.37 -43.70 5.54
N TRP A 180 27.84 -42.52 5.89
CA TRP A 180 27.30 -41.56 4.90
C TRP A 180 28.36 -41.08 3.91
N PHE A 181 29.57 -40.81 4.39
CA PHE A 181 30.71 -40.43 3.57
C PHE A 181 31.02 -41.49 2.50
N GLN A 182 31.02 -42.77 2.88
CA GLN A 182 31.22 -43.88 1.95
C GLN A 182 30.03 -44.10 1.02
N MET A 183 28.81 -43.90 1.50
CA MET A 183 27.60 -44.01 0.67
C MET A 183 27.57 -42.95 -0.43
N TYR A 184 27.84 -41.69 -0.10
CA TYR A 184 27.91 -40.60 -1.08
C TYR A 184 29.15 -40.72 -1.98
N TYR A 185 30.26 -41.27 -1.49
CA TYR A 185 31.42 -41.60 -2.33
C TYR A 185 31.04 -42.53 -3.50
N LYS A 186 30.18 -43.53 -3.25
CA LYS A 186 29.68 -44.44 -4.30
C LYS A 186 28.76 -43.75 -5.31
N GLN A 187 28.20 -42.59 -4.98
CA GLN A 187 27.28 -41.82 -5.80
C GLN A 187 27.94 -40.59 -6.44
N LYS A 188 29.27 -40.41 -6.28
CA LYS A 188 29.99 -39.19 -6.70
C LYS A 188 29.92 -38.84 -8.19
N GLU A 189 29.59 -39.82 -9.04
CA GLU A 189 29.51 -39.71 -10.52
C GLU A 189 28.07 -39.50 -11.01
N ARG A 190 27.10 -39.40 -10.11
CA ARG A 190 25.70 -39.16 -10.45
C ARG A 190 25.44 -37.68 -10.69
N ASP A 191 25.10 -37.34 -11.93
CA ASP A 191 24.75 -35.97 -12.34
C ASP A 191 23.26 -35.63 -12.09
N ASP A 192 22.45 -36.61 -11.65
CA ASP A 192 21.01 -36.49 -11.37
C ASP A 192 20.69 -36.06 -9.91
N LEU A 193 21.70 -35.67 -9.13
CA LEU A 193 21.50 -35.25 -7.75
C LEU A 193 20.78 -33.89 -7.67
N PRO A 194 19.82 -33.72 -6.74
CA PRO A 194 19.06 -32.47 -6.56
C PRO A 194 20.00 -31.30 -6.27
N ILE A 195 19.55 -30.08 -6.61
CA ILE A 195 20.32 -28.84 -6.39
C ILE A 195 20.76 -28.78 -4.93
N PRO A 196 22.07 -28.84 -4.65
CA PRO A 196 22.56 -28.91 -3.27
C PRO A 196 22.37 -27.56 -2.58
N ASP A 197 21.91 -27.59 -1.33
CA ASP A 197 21.97 -26.39 -0.49
C ASP A 197 23.43 -26.15 -0.07
N ILE A 198 24.09 -25.25 -0.81
CA ILE A 198 25.51 -24.93 -0.61
C ILE A 198 25.77 -24.10 0.66
N ARG A 199 24.74 -23.59 1.34
CA ARG A 199 24.92 -22.66 2.48
C ARG A 199 25.73 -23.29 3.61
N GLY A 200 25.53 -24.59 3.88
CA GLY A 200 26.33 -25.34 4.84
C GLY A 200 27.82 -25.44 4.46
N CYS A 201 28.10 -25.56 3.15
CA CYS A 201 29.48 -25.56 2.63
C CYS A 201 30.14 -24.18 2.78
N ILE A 202 29.41 -23.10 2.46
CA ILE A 202 29.88 -21.72 2.62
C ILE A 202 30.18 -21.42 4.09
N LEU A 203 29.28 -21.78 5.00
CA LEU A 203 29.50 -21.59 6.44
C LEU A 203 30.73 -22.36 6.92
N SER A 204 30.91 -23.61 6.47
CA SER A 204 32.10 -24.39 6.80
C SER A 204 33.39 -23.75 6.27
N ASP A 205 33.38 -23.24 5.04
CA ASP A 205 34.50 -22.52 4.45
C ASP A 205 34.87 -21.27 5.27
N VAL A 206 33.86 -20.50 5.72
CA VAL A 206 34.06 -19.32 6.59
C VAL A 206 34.67 -19.73 7.93
N ILE A 207 34.10 -20.74 8.60
CA ILE A 207 34.59 -21.26 9.90
C ILE A 207 36.04 -21.74 9.79
N ASN A 208 36.40 -22.35 8.66
CA ASN A 208 37.76 -22.86 8.41
C ASN A 208 38.69 -21.82 7.75
N GLY A 209 38.28 -20.54 7.66
CA GLY A 209 39.12 -19.45 7.18
C GLY A 209 39.42 -19.45 5.69
N LYS A 210 38.65 -20.18 4.87
CA LYS A 210 38.82 -20.17 3.41
C LYS A 210 38.35 -18.83 2.84
N TYR A 211 39.20 -18.16 2.06
CA TYR A 211 38.87 -16.89 1.41
C TYR A 211 37.70 -16.99 0.41
N VAL A 212 36.92 -15.91 0.28
CA VAL A 212 35.69 -15.84 -0.53
C VAL A 212 35.86 -16.30 -1.98
N SER A 213 36.95 -15.89 -2.65
CA SER A 213 37.23 -16.26 -4.04
C SER A 213 37.51 -17.75 -4.19
N LYS A 214 38.25 -18.34 -3.25
CA LYS A 214 38.54 -19.77 -3.23
C LYS A 214 37.28 -20.59 -2.93
N SER A 215 36.47 -20.17 -1.96
CA SER A 215 35.18 -20.81 -1.66
C SER A 215 34.26 -20.83 -2.89
N MET A 216 34.12 -19.69 -3.58
CA MET A 216 33.34 -19.60 -4.82
C MET A 216 33.86 -20.54 -5.90
N ASN A 217 35.17 -20.49 -6.19
CA ASN A 217 35.77 -21.32 -7.23
C ASN A 217 35.60 -22.82 -6.93
N ASP A 218 35.92 -23.23 -5.70
CA ASP A 218 35.80 -24.62 -5.27
C ASP A 218 34.34 -25.09 -5.38
N LEU A 219 33.36 -24.29 -4.94
CA LEU A 219 31.94 -24.65 -5.06
C LEU A 219 31.48 -24.77 -6.51
N CYS A 220 31.85 -23.80 -7.37
CA CYS A 220 31.59 -23.87 -8.81
C CYS A 220 32.25 -25.09 -9.45
N ASP A 221 33.43 -25.48 -8.98
CA ASP A 221 34.15 -26.64 -9.49
C ASP A 221 33.56 -27.97 -9.03
N VAL A 222 33.08 -28.04 -7.79
CA VAL A 222 32.42 -29.23 -7.25
C VAL A 222 31.06 -29.43 -7.92
N PHE A 223 30.28 -28.37 -8.05
CA PHE A 223 28.90 -28.39 -8.53
C PHE A 223 28.76 -27.80 -9.94
N LYS A 224 29.70 -28.09 -10.86
CA LYS A 224 29.76 -27.54 -12.23
C LYS A 224 28.45 -27.67 -13.03
N ASN A 225 27.67 -28.71 -12.74
CA ASN A 225 26.40 -29.00 -13.41
C ASN A 225 25.23 -28.17 -12.83
N HIS A 226 25.46 -27.46 -11.73
CA HIS A 226 24.51 -26.57 -11.07
C HIS A 226 25.02 -25.14 -11.16
N LYS A 227 24.20 -24.22 -11.67
CA LYS A 227 24.56 -22.80 -11.73
C LYS A 227 24.54 -22.21 -10.32
N ILE A 228 25.73 -22.01 -9.73
CA ILE A 228 25.86 -21.28 -8.46
C ILE A 228 25.72 -19.79 -8.71
N ASP A 229 24.81 -19.16 -7.99
CA ASP A 229 24.64 -17.71 -8.03
C ASP A 229 25.76 -17.01 -7.23
N LYS A 230 26.49 -16.13 -7.92
CA LYS A 230 27.61 -15.40 -7.34
C LYS A 230 27.18 -14.37 -6.30
N GLU A 231 26.03 -13.74 -6.51
CA GLU A 231 25.47 -12.75 -5.60
C GLU A 231 24.94 -13.43 -4.34
N ASP A 232 24.22 -14.55 -4.50
CA ASP A 232 23.73 -15.34 -3.35
C ASP A 232 24.88 -15.88 -2.50
N HIS A 233 25.92 -16.46 -3.11
CA HIS A 233 27.13 -16.87 -2.38
C HIS A 233 27.78 -15.69 -1.66
N GLY A 234 27.97 -14.57 -2.35
CA GLY A 234 28.60 -13.38 -1.77
C GLY A 234 27.82 -12.84 -0.57
N TYR A 235 26.50 -12.84 -0.66
CA TYR A 235 25.60 -12.50 0.44
C TYR A 235 25.81 -13.44 1.63
N TRP A 236 25.65 -14.76 1.43
CA TRP A 236 25.77 -15.75 2.51
C TRP A 236 27.16 -15.75 3.13
N TYR A 237 28.22 -15.69 2.33
CA TYR A 237 29.60 -15.66 2.82
C TYR A 237 29.85 -14.44 3.71
N LYS A 238 29.48 -13.23 3.25
CA LYS A 238 29.62 -12.00 4.06
C LYS A 238 28.83 -12.10 5.35
N ARG A 239 27.64 -12.69 5.28
CA ARG A 239 26.72 -12.78 6.40
C ARG A 239 27.19 -13.77 7.47
N PHE A 240 27.68 -14.94 7.07
CA PHE A 240 28.35 -15.89 7.96
C PHE A 240 29.63 -15.32 8.57
N LYS A 241 30.42 -14.57 7.79
CA LYS A 241 31.62 -13.88 8.29
C LYS A 241 31.32 -12.87 9.40
N ASN A 242 30.14 -12.25 9.35
CA ASN A 242 29.65 -11.33 10.37
C ASN A 242 29.00 -12.04 11.59
N GLY A 243 29.02 -13.37 11.65
CA GLY A 243 28.52 -14.15 12.79
C GLY A 243 27.03 -14.48 12.75
N HIS A 244 26.32 -14.12 11.68
CA HIS A 244 24.91 -14.46 11.52
C HIS A 244 24.75 -15.82 10.82
N LEU A 245 23.77 -16.64 11.23
CA LEU A 245 23.51 -17.99 10.66
C LEU A 245 22.51 -17.96 9.49
N PHE A 246 21.55 -18.90 9.40
CA PHE A 246 20.71 -19.15 8.22
C PHE A 246 19.45 -18.25 8.10
N SER A 247 19.21 -17.32 9.02
CA SER A 247 17.98 -16.49 9.07
C SER A 247 17.96 -15.38 8.01
N GLN A 248 17.28 -15.52 6.88
CA GLN A 248 17.29 -14.49 5.83
C GLN A 248 16.81 -13.12 6.36
N VAL A 249 17.55 -12.06 6.05
CA VAL A 249 17.13 -10.69 6.32
C VAL A 249 16.09 -10.33 5.25
N THR A 250 14.87 -10.08 5.68
CA THR A 250 13.76 -9.65 4.84
C THR A 250 13.60 -8.13 4.92
N PHE A 251 12.82 -7.55 4.00
CA PHE A 251 12.48 -6.12 4.05
C PHE A 251 11.87 -5.71 5.40
N SER A 252 11.13 -6.62 6.06
CA SER A 252 10.56 -6.42 7.40
C SER A 252 11.59 -6.30 8.53
N ASN A 253 12.87 -6.59 8.25
CA ASN A 253 13.96 -6.41 9.19
C ASN A 253 14.66 -5.05 9.05
N LEU A 254 14.24 -4.20 8.10
CA LEU A 254 14.75 -2.84 7.99
C LEU A 254 14.28 -2.00 9.19
N PRO A 255 15.15 -1.13 9.74
CA PRO A 255 14.76 -0.13 10.73
C PRO A 255 13.62 0.79 10.23
N GLU A 256 12.76 1.23 11.15
CA GLU A 256 11.58 2.04 10.82
C GLU A 256 11.94 3.39 10.17
N ASP A 257 13.07 3.98 10.55
CA ASP A 257 13.60 5.22 9.96
C ASP A 257 13.99 5.04 8.50
N VAL A 258 14.62 3.92 8.15
CA VAL A 258 14.96 3.57 6.75
C VAL A 258 13.68 3.36 5.93
N VAL A 259 12.69 2.68 6.49
CA VAL A 259 11.39 2.47 5.82
C VAL A 259 10.67 3.80 5.59
N SER A 260 10.73 4.70 6.57
CA SER A 260 10.15 6.05 6.46
C SER A 260 10.85 6.87 5.36
N GLU A 261 12.19 6.80 5.26
CA GLU A 261 12.93 7.48 4.20
C GLU A 261 12.60 6.94 2.81
N ILE A 262 12.40 5.62 2.69
CA ILE A 262 11.93 4.99 1.45
C ILE A 262 10.54 5.53 1.09
N ALA A 263 9.63 5.59 2.05
CA ALA A 263 8.27 6.07 1.86
C ALA A 263 8.20 7.51 1.36
N GLU A 264 9.04 8.39 1.90
CA GLU A 264 9.11 9.80 1.51
C GLU A 264 9.67 10.00 0.08
N LYS A 265 10.34 8.97 -0.47
CA LYS A 265 10.87 8.96 -1.85
C LYS A 265 9.97 8.24 -2.84
N CYS A 266 8.89 7.60 -2.38
CA CYS A 266 7.94 6.93 -3.26
C CYS A 266 7.06 7.92 -4.02
N ASP A 267 6.65 7.57 -5.23
CA ASP A 267 5.48 8.18 -5.86
C ASP A 267 4.19 7.79 -5.11
N LEU A 268 3.10 8.51 -5.37
CA LEU A 268 1.83 8.32 -4.67
C LEU A 268 1.25 6.91 -4.85
N THR A 269 1.37 6.32 -6.04
CA THR A 269 0.85 4.98 -6.32
C THR A 269 1.64 3.93 -5.53
N SER A 270 2.97 3.97 -5.60
CA SER A 270 3.87 3.10 -4.85
C SER A 270 3.66 3.24 -3.34
N TYR A 271 3.47 4.47 -2.84
CA TYR A 271 3.18 4.75 -1.43
C TYR A 271 1.88 4.06 -0.97
N LEU A 272 0.80 4.21 -1.74
CA LEU A 272 -0.49 3.58 -1.44
C LEU A 272 -0.44 2.05 -1.54
N GLN A 273 0.36 1.50 -2.46
CA GLN A 273 0.59 0.06 -2.58
C GLN A 273 1.35 -0.50 -1.38
N LEU A 274 2.46 0.13 -0.97
CA LEU A 274 3.24 -0.27 0.20
C LEU A 274 2.39 -0.28 1.47
N ARG A 275 1.48 0.68 1.61
CA ARG A 275 0.53 0.73 2.74
C ARG A 275 -0.41 -0.49 2.84
N ARG A 276 -0.61 -1.22 1.74
CA ARG A 276 -1.47 -2.41 1.68
C ARG A 276 -0.73 -3.71 2.03
N VAL A 277 0.60 -3.72 2.04
CA VAL A 277 1.38 -4.97 2.15
C VAL A 277 1.42 -5.56 3.56
N SER A 278 1.52 -4.74 4.61
CA SER A 278 1.52 -5.22 6.00
C SER A 278 1.00 -4.16 6.99
N HIS A 279 0.57 -4.61 8.17
CA HIS A 279 0.15 -3.72 9.25
C HIS A 279 1.30 -2.86 9.78
N GLY A 280 2.52 -3.42 9.86
CA GLY A 280 3.71 -2.67 10.28
C GLY A 280 4.04 -1.54 9.31
N PHE A 281 4.07 -1.81 8.01
CA PHE A 281 4.28 -0.78 6.98
C PHE A 281 3.20 0.28 7.02
N ARG A 282 1.93 -0.13 7.10
CA ARG A 282 0.82 0.81 7.23
C ARG A 282 1.01 1.77 8.40
N SER A 283 1.39 1.25 9.57
CA SER A 283 1.62 2.05 10.77
C SER A 283 2.74 3.08 10.56
N ILE A 284 3.86 2.69 9.95
CA ILE A 284 4.99 3.59 9.69
C ILE A 284 4.59 4.66 8.66
N LEU A 285 3.93 4.25 7.58
CA LEU A 285 3.49 5.14 6.51
C LEU A 285 2.45 6.16 7.00
N ASP A 286 1.51 5.76 7.86
CA ASP A 286 0.50 6.66 8.44
C ASP A 286 1.12 7.83 9.26
N HIS A 287 2.39 7.70 9.65
CA HIS A 287 3.15 8.73 10.37
C HIS A 287 4.32 9.31 9.54
N SER A 288 4.47 8.90 8.29
CA SER A 288 5.46 9.43 7.34
C SER A 288 4.84 10.53 6.49
N LYS A 289 5.65 11.42 5.91
CA LYS A 289 5.12 12.48 5.02
C LYS A 289 4.66 11.83 3.70
N PRO A 290 3.36 11.91 3.34
CA PRO A 290 2.90 11.33 2.09
C PRO A 290 3.34 12.20 0.90
N PRO A 291 3.61 11.60 -0.28
CA PRO A 291 3.89 12.33 -1.54
C PRO A 291 2.60 12.89 -2.15
N LEU A 292 1.80 13.59 -1.36
CA LEU A 292 0.47 14.08 -1.71
C LEU A 292 0.41 15.58 -1.52
N THR A 293 0.22 16.33 -2.60
CA THR A 293 0.21 17.80 -2.61
C THR A 293 -1.12 18.38 -3.07
N LEU A 294 -1.97 17.60 -3.73
CA LEU A 294 -3.32 18.01 -4.16
C LEU A 294 -4.34 16.98 -3.71
N ILE A 295 -5.40 17.46 -3.06
CA ILE A 295 -6.64 16.71 -2.82
C ILE A 295 -7.80 17.52 -3.39
N VAL A 296 -8.57 16.92 -4.28
CA VAL A 296 -9.90 17.39 -4.68
C VAL A 296 -10.91 16.41 -4.12
N PHE A 297 -11.84 16.91 -3.31
CA PHE A 297 -12.92 16.13 -2.71
C PHE A 297 -14.26 16.74 -3.11
N GLU A 298 -15.13 15.95 -3.73
CA GLU A 298 -16.42 16.44 -4.19
C GLU A 298 -17.54 15.49 -3.73
N CYS A 299 -18.58 16.08 -3.14
CA CYS A 299 -19.81 15.42 -2.73
C CYS A 299 -20.92 15.80 -3.71
N GLU A 300 -21.49 14.79 -4.35
CA GLU A 300 -22.73 14.92 -5.12
C GLU A 300 -23.90 14.24 -4.39
N GLU A 301 -25.06 14.11 -5.03
CA GLU A 301 -26.23 13.47 -4.41
C GLU A 301 -26.02 11.97 -4.15
N ASN A 302 -25.48 11.26 -5.14
CA ASN A 302 -25.33 9.79 -5.11
C ASN A 302 -23.88 9.35 -5.37
N GLN A 303 -22.93 10.28 -5.26
CA GLN A 303 -21.54 10.05 -5.58
C GLN A 303 -20.62 10.90 -4.70
N ILE A 304 -19.45 10.34 -4.37
CA ILE A 304 -18.32 11.07 -3.82
C ILE A 304 -17.10 10.81 -4.70
N SER A 305 -16.46 11.86 -5.19
CA SER A 305 -15.19 11.80 -5.94
C SER A 305 -14.04 12.29 -5.07
N LEU A 306 -12.92 11.57 -5.17
CA LEU A 306 -11.62 12.00 -4.68
C LEU A 306 -10.64 12.00 -5.84
N ASN A 307 -9.87 13.07 -6.00
CA ASN A 307 -8.75 13.10 -6.92
C ASN A 307 -7.48 13.52 -6.18
N LEU A 308 -6.46 12.66 -6.25
CA LEU A 308 -5.18 12.84 -5.60
C LEU A 308 -4.11 13.14 -6.65
N ASN A 309 -3.45 14.31 -6.56
CA ASN A 309 -2.42 14.78 -7.50
C ASN A 309 -2.80 14.75 -9.00
N ASN A 310 -4.09 14.67 -9.35
CA ASN A 310 -4.55 14.41 -10.73
C ASN A 310 -4.07 13.07 -11.31
N GLU A 311 -3.55 12.18 -10.47
CA GLU A 311 -3.04 10.86 -10.84
C GLU A 311 -4.02 9.76 -10.47
N VAL A 312 -4.71 9.92 -9.33
CA VAL A 312 -5.58 8.89 -8.76
C VAL A 312 -7.00 9.43 -8.61
N PRO A 313 -7.78 9.49 -9.70
CA PRO A 313 -9.20 9.80 -9.62
C PRO A 313 -9.94 8.55 -9.13
N VAL A 314 -10.71 8.73 -8.04
CA VAL A 314 -11.50 7.69 -7.39
C VAL A 314 -12.94 8.16 -7.27
N ILE A 315 -13.88 7.33 -7.71
CA ILE A 315 -15.31 7.62 -7.61
C ILE A 315 -15.98 6.50 -6.80
N PHE A 316 -16.77 6.91 -5.82
CA PHE A 316 -17.63 6.05 -5.02
C PHE A 316 -19.08 6.43 -5.27
N THR A 317 -19.88 5.51 -5.79
CA THR A 317 -21.29 5.78 -6.11
C THR A 317 -22.19 4.59 -5.76
N ASP A 318 -23.49 4.84 -5.64
CA ASP A 318 -24.49 3.77 -5.50
C ASP A 318 -24.67 2.99 -6.82
N LEU A 319 -25.36 1.84 -6.77
CA LEU A 319 -25.60 1.01 -7.96
C LEU A 319 -26.54 1.66 -9.00
N ASN A 320 -27.13 2.82 -8.74
CA ASN A 320 -28.20 3.37 -9.56
C ASN A 320 -27.64 4.17 -10.75
N ASN A 321 -27.49 3.49 -11.89
CA ASN A 321 -27.47 4.03 -13.26
C ASN A 321 -26.45 5.12 -13.66
N VAL A 322 -25.42 5.43 -12.86
CA VAL A 322 -24.27 6.18 -13.37
C VAL A 322 -23.22 5.17 -13.82
N ASP A 323 -23.14 4.93 -15.13
CA ASP A 323 -21.96 4.31 -15.72
C ASP A 323 -20.84 5.34 -15.81
N PRO A 324 -19.59 4.94 -15.53
CA PRO A 324 -18.47 5.86 -15.65
C PRO A 324 -18.41 6.40 -17.09
N PRO A 325 -17.97 7.66 -17.29
CA PRO A 325 -17.66 8.16 -18.62
C PRO A 325 -16.80 7.13 -19.36
N SER A 326 -17.09 6.89 -20.64
CA SER A 326 -16.47 5.83 -21.45
C SER A 326 -14.92 5.86 -21.48
N HIS A 327 -14.32 6.97 -21.05
CA HIS A 327 -12.89 7.21 -20.94
C HIS A 327 -12.48 7.66 -19.53
N PHE A 328 -13.02 7.04 -18.47
CA PHE A 328 -12.55 7.32 -17.11
C PHE A 328 -11.29 6.51 -16.81
N PRO A 329 -10.10 7.13 -16.69
CA PRO A 329 -8.84 6.41 -16.44
C PRO A 329 -8.67 5.95 -14.97
N GLY A 330 -9.69 6.17 -14.12
CA GLY A 330 -9.59 6.04 -12.66
C GLY A 330 -10.20 4.79 -12.03
N HIS A 331 -10.08 4.72 -10.69
CA HIS A 331 -10.69 3.69 -9.86
C HIS A 331 -12.16 4.01 -9.60
N PHE A 332 -13.06 3.20 -10.13
CA PHE A 332 -14.49 3.41 -10.01
C PHE A 332 -15.16 2.28 -9.22
N TYR A 333 -15.79 2.60 -8.09
CA TYR A 333 -16.38 1.64 -7.17
C TYR A 333 -17.89 1.87 -7.01
N LYS A 334 -18.70 0.89 -7.46
CA LYS A 334 -20.16 0.88 -7.23
C LYS A 334 -20.50 0.05 -5.99
N PHE A 335 -21.39 0.56 -5.15
CA PHE A 335 -21.86 -0.14 -3.95
C PHE A 335 -23.39 -0.24 -3.94
N LYS A 336 -23.90 -1.30 -3.32
CA LYS A 336 -25.33 -1.40 -3.04
C LYS A 336 -25.67 -0.45 -1.90
N ASP A 337 -26.69 0.38 -2.10
CA ASP A 337 -27.17 1.36 -1.13
C ASP A 337 -26.10 2.38 -0.68
N ASN A 338 -26.31 3.02 0.48
CA ASN A 338 -25.53 4.15 0.99
C ASN A 338 -24.17 3.74 1.62
N ASP A 339 -23.61 2.59 1.22
CA ASP A 339 -22.34 2.08 1.72
C ASP A 339 -21.13 2.74 1.02
N TYR A 340 -21.33 3.28 -0.19
CA TYR A 340 -20.27 4.00 -0.92
C TYR A 340 -19.71 5.17 -0.10
N ALA A 341 -20.58 5.92 0.58
CA ALA A 341 -20.19 7.07 1.39
C ALA A 341 -19.27 6.65 2.54
N LYS A 342 -19.61 5.57 3.26
CA LYS A 342 -18.76 5.07 4.35
C LYS A 342 -17.36 4.71 3.86
N VAL A 343 -17.27 4.04 2.71
CA VAL A 343 -15.98 3.64 2.14
C VAL A 343 -15.19 4.87 1.68
N ALA A 344 -15.84 5.82 1.01
CA ALA A 344 -15.23 7.08 0.61
C ALA A 344 -14.66 7.85 1.82
N PHE A 345 -15.45 7.98 2.90
CA PHE A 345 -15.01 8.66 4.11
C PHE A 345 -13.89 7.93 4.85
N ASN A 346 -13.89 6.60 4.91
CA ASN A 346 -12.75 5.85 5.44
C ASN A 346 -11.46 6.13 4.64
N TYR A 347 -11.59 6.31 3.33
CA TYR A 347 -10.48 6.65 2.44
C TYR A 347 -9.99 8.09 2.66
N SER A 348 -10.91 9.06 2.75
CA SER A 348 -10.57 10.45 3.11
C SER A 348 -9.94 10.55 4.49
N GLU A 349 -10.51 9.84 5.47
CA GLU A 349 -10.05 9.82 6.86
C GLU A 349 -8.61 9.31 6.96
N MET A 350 -8.28 8.24 6.23
CA MET A 350 -6.93 7.72 6.12
C MET A 350 -5.91 8.79 5.70
N LEU A 351 -6.26 9.64 4.74
CA LEU A 351 -5.37 10.67 4.21
C LEU A 351 -5.27 11.87 5.16
N LEU A 352 -6.44 12.40 5.56
CA LEU A 352 -6.54 13.63 6.34
C LEU A 352 -6.10 13.46 7.80
N LYS A 353 -6.09 12.23 8.33
CA LYS A 353 -5.56 11.97 9.68
C LYS A 353 -4.04 11.97 9.76
N ASN A 354 -3.31 11.97 8.64
CA ASN A 354 -1.85 12.00 8.66
C ASN A 354 -1.34 13.39 9.09
N PRO A 355 -0.68 13.52 10.27
CA PRO A 355 -0.28 14.81 10.81
C PRO A 355 0.87 15.48 10.04
N LYS A 356 1.55 14.76 9.13
CA LYS A 356 2.60 15.28 8.26
C LYS A 356 2.10 15.65 6.87
N LEU A 357 0.79 15.56 6.61
CA LEU A 357 0.19 15.96 5.34
C LEU A 357 0.42 17.47 5.07
N GLN A 358 0.91 17.78 3.87
CA GLN A 358 1.16 19.14 3.41
C GLN A 358 0.63 19.26 1.98
N LEU A 359 -0.42 20.06 1.81
CA LEU A 359 -1.08 20.26 0.53
C LEU A 359 -0.67 21.62 -0.04
N ASN A 360 -0.30 21.63 -1.31
CA ASN A 360 -0.21 22.85 -2.09
C ASN A 360 -1.64 23.32 -2.41
N HIS A 361 -2.50 22.40 -2.82
CA HIS A 361 -3.87 22.71 -3.21
C HIS A 361 -4.85 21.78 -2.49
N PHE A 362 -5.90 22.35 -1.91
CA PHE A 362 -7.00 21.59 -1.32
C PHE A 362 -8.33 22.13 -1.84
N VAL A 363 -9.10 21.29 -2.52
CA VAL A 363 -10.38 21.64 -3.10
C VAL A 363 -11.48 20.80 -2.48
N VAL A 364 -12.54 21.45 -1.99
CA VAL A 364 -13.68 20.78 -1.37
C VAL A 364 -14.97 21.29 -2.02
N ALA A 365 -15.74 20.41 -2.65
CA ALA A 365 -17.07 20.74 -3.15
C ALA A 365 -18.16 19.98 -2.37
N PHE A 366 -18.95 20.69 -1.58
CA PHE A 366 -20.11 20.15 -0.88
C PHE A 366 -21.35 20.17 -1.77
N SER A 367 -22.16 19.11 -1.75
CA SER A 367 -23.39 19.00 -2.53
C SER A 367 -24.36 20.15 -2.24
N LYS A 368 -24.97 20.74 -3.28
CA LYS A 368 -26.06 21.75 -3.16
C LYS A 368 -27.26 21.30 -2.33
N LYS A 369 -27.47 19.99 -2.20
CA LYS A 369 -28.68 19.44 -1.60
C LYS A 369 -28.73 19.76 -0.12
N LYS A 370 -29.75 20.52 0.30
CA LYS A 370 -29.99 20.82 1.71
C LYS A 370 -30.05 19.55 2.54
N HIS A 371 -29.36 19.56 3.68
CA HIS A 371 -29.23 18.41 4.58
C HIS A 371 -28.63 17.15 3.92
N ASN A 372 -27.75 17.31 2.93
CA ASN A 372 -27.00 16.18 2.37
C ASN A 372 -26.19 15.46 3.47
N LYS A 373 -26.39 14.15 3.57
CA LYS A 373 -25.75 13.31 4.59
C LYS A 373 -24.22 13.24 4.42
N SER A 374 -23.74 13.17 3.19
CA SER A 374 -22.31 13.15 2.86
C SER A 374 -21.63 14.46 3.27
N ASN A 375 -22.27 15.61 3.04
CA ASN A 375 -21.75 16.90 3.54
C ASN A 375 -21.58 16.86 5.06
N GLN A 376 -22.59 16.37 5.79
CA GLN A 376 -22.50 16.25 7.26
C GLN A 376 -21.38 15.31 7.70
N MET A 377 -21.27 14.13 7.09
CA MET A 377 -20.20 13.17 7.41
C MET A 377 -18.80 13.76 7.18
N PHE A 378 -18.62 14.56 6.14
CA PHE A 378 -17.34 15.23 5.89
C PHE A 378 -17.06 16.34 6.93
N ARG A 379 -18.06 17.13 7.30
CA ARG A 379 -17.94 18.11 8.39
C ARG A 379 -17.54 17.45 9.72
N ASP A 380 -18.15 16.32 10.04
CA ASP A 380 -17.83 15.54 11.23
C ASP A 380 -16.38 15.03 11.18
N LEU A 381 -15.95 14.52 10.02
CA LEU A 381 -14.56 14.08 9.80
C LEU A 381 -13.57 15.23 10.04
N LEU A 382 -13.77 16.38 9.40
CA LEU A 382 -12.89 17.54 9.54
C LEU A 382 -12.85 18.05 10.99
N SER A 383 -13.99 18.05 11.67
CA SER A 383 -14.10 18.43 13.08
C SER A 383 -13.43 17.44 14.03
N SER A 384 -13.29 16.17 13.62
CA SER A 384 -12.65 15.12 14.42
C SER A 384 -11.11 15.10 14.33
N LEU A 385 -10.53 15.90 13.43
CA LEU A 385 -9.08 15.94 13.23
C LEU A 385 -8.38 16.49 14.49
N SER A 386 -7.41 15.73 15.00
CA SER A 386 -6.62 16.10 16.19
C SER A 386 -5.50 17.11 15.90
N HIS A 387 -5.32 17.47 14.63
CA HIS A 387 -4.27 18.36 14.16
C HIS A 387 -4.82 19.28 13.07
N LYS A 388 -4.00 20.25 12.66
CA LYS A 388 -4.32 21.16 11.55
C LYS A 388 -3.49 20.81 10.33
N ILE A 389 -4.10 20.89 9.16
CA ILE A 389 -3.50 20.55 7.87
C ILE A 389 -2.77 21.78 7.33
N HIS A 390 -1.55 21.58 6.83
CA HIS A 390 -0.84 22.62 6.08
C HIS A 390 -1.42 22.68 4.66
N VAL A 391 -1.96 23.83 4.29
CA VAL A 391 -2.57 24.10 2.98
C VAL A 391 -2.11 25.48 2.53
N ASN A 392 -1.61 25.60 1.29
CA ASN A 392 -1.27 26.89 0.68
C ASN A 392 -2.48 27.49 -0.03
N ASP A 393 -3.12 26.70 -0.90
CA ASP A 393 -4.21 27.17 -1.74
C ASP A 393 -5.47 26.35 -1.45
N PHE A 394 -6.54 27.04 -1.09
CA PHE A 394 -7.79 26.41 -0.70
C PHE A 394 -8.95 26.93 -1.55
N ALA A 395 -9.70 26.00 -2.14
CA ALA A 395 -10.93 26.31 -2.85
C ALA A 395 -12.10 25.53 -2.25
N ILE A 396 -13.25 26.18 -2.10
CA ILE A 396 -14.47 25.55 -1.58
C ILE A 396 -15.69 25.88 -2.43
N SER A 397 -16.51 24.84 -2.68
CA SER A 397 -17.94 24.95 -2.98
C SER A 397 -18.76 24.51 -1.78
N PHE A 398 -19.70 25.34 -1.33
CA PHE A 398 -20.39 25.15 -0.07
C PHE A 398 -21.92 25.13 -0.23
N GLU A 399 -22.62 24.56 0.75
CA GLU A 399 -24.09 24.60 0.85
C GLU A 399 -24.56 25.61 1.91
N ASN A 400 -23.76 25.83 2.97
CA ASN A 400 -24.03 26.83 3.99
C ASN A 400 -22.73 27.43 4.56
N ASP A 401 -22.82 28.57 5.24
CA ASP A 401 -21.65 29.30 5.76
C ASP A 401 -20.82 28.50 6.78
N GLU A 402 -21.42 27.55 7.52
CA GLU A 402 -20.70 26.71 8.47
C GLU A 402 -19.74 25.74 7.76
N ASP A 403 -19.96 25.42 6.48
CA ASP A 403 -19.03 24.60 5.68
C ASP A 403 -17.66 25.27 5.55
N ILE A 404 -17.66 26.55 5.14
CA ILE A 404 -16.44 27.35 4.97
C ILE A 404 -15.69 27.42 6.31
N ILE A 405 -16.41 27.74 7.38
CA ILE A 405 -15.84 27.86 8.73
C ILE A 405 -15.25 26.53 9.21
N THR A 406 -15.95 25.41 8.96
CA THR A 406 -15.52 24.07 9.39
C THR A 406 -14.22 23.68 8.70
N VAL A 407 -14.11 23.90 7.39
CA VAL A 407 -12.88 23.58 6.65
C VAL A 407 -11.75 24.53 7.02
N LEU A 408 -11.98 25.85 7.08
CA LEU A 408 -10.92 26.79 7.46
C LEU A 408 -10.37 26.53 8.87
N LYS A 409 -11.19 26.04 9.81
CA LYS A 409 -10.73 25.65 11.17
C LYS A 409 -9.71 24.52 11.16
N CYS A 410 -9.79 23.59 10.20
CA CYS A 410 -8.84 22.48 10.07
C CYS A 410 -7.54 22.90 9.38
N ILE A 411 -7.52 24.03 8.67
CA ILE A 411 -6.31 24.57 8.05
C ILE A 411 -5.43 25.28 9.09
N LYS A 412 -4.12 25.01 9.02
CA LYS A 412 -3.12 25.59 9.91
C LYS A 412 -2.99 27.10 9.65
N PRO A 413 -3.15 27.97 10.67
CA PRO A 413 -2.90 29.40 10.50
C PRO A 413 -1.48 29.67 10.01
N GLY A 414 -1.36 30.62 9.09
CA GLY A 414 -0.08 31.09 8.53
C GLY A 414 0.45 30.27 7.37
N THR A 415 -0.30 29.27 6.89
CA THR A 415 0.08 28.50 5.69
C THR A 415 -0.73 28.90 4.46
N LEU A 416 -1.99 29.30 4.67
CA LEU A 416 -2.90 29.65 3.59
C LEU A 416 -2.48 30.97 2.93
N GLU A 417 -2.17 30.90 1.64
CA GLU A 417 -1.85 32.04 0.77
C GLU A 417 -3.06 32.40 -0.09
N ASP A 418 -3.72 31.41 -0.69
CA ASP A 418 -4.80 31.64 -1.66
C ASP A 418 -6.14 31.05 -1.17
N LEU A 419 -7.18 31.87 -1.15
CA LEU A 419 -8.52 31.49 -0.72
C LEU A 419 -9.54 31.73 -1.84
N THR A 420 -10.15 30.67 -2.35
CA THR A 420 -11.26 30.74 -3.31
C THR A 420 -12.55 30.21 -2.67
N VAL A 421 -13.58 31.03 -2.61
CA VAL A 421 -14.90 30.69 -2.10
C VAL A 421 -15.90 30.84 -3.23
N GLY A 422 -16.25 29.70 -3.82
CA GLY A 422 -17.27 29.62 -4.84
C GLY A 422 -18.53 28.99 -4.28
N GLY A 423 -19.68 29.46 -4.70
CA GLY A 423 -20.94 28.74 -4.70
C GLY A 423 -21.25 28.34 -6.13
N TYR A 424 -22.41 27.76 -6.35
CA TYR A 424 -22.68 27.20 -7.66
C TYR A 424 -23.12 28.28 -8.66
N PRO A 425 -22.73 28.19 -9.94
CA PRO A 425 -22.91 29.26 -10.93
C PRO A 425 -24.37 29.69 -11.17
N GLU A 426 -25.33 28.86 -10.75
CA GLU A 426 -26.77 29.09 -10.91
C GLU A 426 -27.38 29.89 -9.74
N ASP A 427 -26.64 30.06 -8.65
CA ASP A 427 -27.12 30.70 -7.43
C ASP A 427 -26.73 32.19 -7.46
N GLU A 428 -27.68 33.07 -7.80
CA GLU A 428 -27.58 34.52 -7.52
C GLU A 428 -27.74 34.84 -6.01
N GLU A 429 -27.70 33.81 -5.15
CA GLU A 429 -27.92 33.94 -3.71
C GLU A 429 -26.79 34.75 -3.05
N GLU A 430 -27.20 35.67 -2.18
CA GLU A 430 -26.31 36.53 -1.41
C GLU A 430 -25.72 35.73 -0.24
N LEU A 431 -24.42 35.86 0.00
CA LEU A 431 -23.77 35.23 1.15
C LEU A 431 -24.15 36.05 2.40
N PRO A 432 -24.88 35.48 3.38
CA PRO A 432 -25.57 36.27 4.41
C PRO A 432 -24.63 37.09 5.31
N SER A 433 -23.40 36.63 5.57
CA SER A 433 -22.37 37.41 6.27
C SER A 433 -21.01 36.72 6.31
N ILE A 434 -19.93 37.48 6.06
CA ILE A 434 -18.54 37.01 6.22
C ILE A 434 -17.92 37.37 7.58
N HIS A 435 -18.68 37.93 8.54
CA HIS A 435 -18.10 38.47 9.78
C HIS A 435 -17.29 37.44 10.59
N LYS A 436 -17.73 36.18 10.63
CA LYS A 436 -16.98 35.11 11.29
C LYS A 436 -15.68 34.78 10.55
N LEU A 437 -15.65 34.90 9.22
CA LEU A 437 -14.51 34.58 8.37
C LEU A 437 -13.40 35.63 8.52
N VAL A 438 -13.77 36.92 8.50
CA VAL A 438 -12.81 38.04 8.59
C VAL A 438 -12.03 38.07 9.92
N GLU A 439 -12.58 37.47 10.98
CA GLU A 439 -11.91 37.37 12.29
C GLU A 439 -10.83 36.28 12.31
N MET A 440 -10.87 35.31 11.40
CA MET A 440 -9.98 34.16 11.38
C MET A 440 -8.54 34.56 11.02
N LYS A 441 -7.56 33.89 11.64
CA LYS A 441 -6.14 34.12 11.31
C LYS A 441 -5.83 33.74 9.87
N GLN A 442 -6.47 32.68 9.37
CA GLN A 442 -6.35 32.20 8.00
C GLN A 442 -6.75 33.28 6.98
N TRP A 443 -7.87 33.97 7.21
CA TRP A 443 -8.33 35.09 6.37
C TRP A 443 -7.32 36.24 6.35
N LYS A 444 -6.88 36.66 7.55
CA LYS A 444 -5.98 37.82 7.72
C LYS A 444 -4.57 37.61 7.16
N GLN A 445 -4.19 36.37 6.88
CA GLN A 445 -2.85 36.00 6.41
C GLN A 445 -2.83 35.62 4.93
N ALA A 446 -3.99 35.30 4.34
CA ALA A 446 -4.11 35.05 2.93
C ALA A 446 -3.80 36.31 2.11
N LYS A 447 -3.18 36.10 0.96
CA LYS A 447 -2.70 37.13 0.02
C LYS A 447 -3.63 37.26 -1.18
N PHE A 448 -4.26 36.16 -1.58
CA PHE A 448 -5.23 36.12 -2.68
C PHE A 448 -6.61 35.75 -2.15
N LEU A 449 -7.65 36.39 -2.69
CA LEU A 449 -9.05 36.06 -2.42
C LEU A 449 -9.89 36.07 -3.70
N ASP A 450 -10.66 35.02 -3.95
CA ASP A 450 -11.72 35.02 -4.96
C ASP A 450 -13.05 34.59 -4.34
N ILE A 451 -14.07 35.44 -4.41
CA ILE A 451 -15.43 35.14 -3.93
C ILE A 451 -16.43 35.38 -5.06
N VAL A 452 -17.09 34.30 -5.47
CA VAL A 452 -18.04 34.31 -6.60
C VAL A 452 -19.43 34.82 -6.18
N GLN A 453 -19.81 34.72 -4.90
CA GLN A 453 -21.13 35.15 -4.39
C GLN A 453 -21.17 36.65 -4.11
N PHE A 454 -22.36 37.25 -4.20
CA PHE A 454 -22.56 38.63 -3.75
C PHE A 454 -22.53 38.73 -2.23
N LEU A 455 -21.78 39.69 -1.71
CA LEU A 455 -21.59 39.94 -0.28
C LEU A 455 -22.31 41.22 0.17
N ASP A 456 -23.03 41.13 1.28
CA ASP A 456 -23.47 42.30 2.05
C ASP A 456 -22.43 42.63 3.12
N THR A 457 -21.40 43.40 2.75
CA THR A 457 -20.28 43.66 3.65
C THR A 457 -19.55 44.96 3.29
N THR A 458 -18.67 45.40 4.18
CA THR A 458 -17.88 46.62 3.97
C THR A 458 -16.57 46.30 3.24
N ILE A 459 -16.10 47.23 2.41
CA ILE A 459 -14.96 47.00 1.51
C ILE A 459 -13.62 46.91 2.26
N GLU A 460 -13.53 47.45 3.48
CA GLU A 460 -12.30 47.48 4.28
C GLU A 460 -11.79 46.10 4.66
N HIS A 461 -12.66 45.10 4.68
CA HIS A 461 -12.31 43.71 4.98
C HIS A 461 -11.37 43.07 3.96
N PHE A 462 -11.13 43.72 2.82
CA PHE A 462 -10.34 43.20 1.70
C PHE A 462 -9.01 43.93 1.48
N PHE A 463 -8.73 45.02 2.20
CA PHE A 463 -7.57 45.88 1.91
C PHE A 463 -6.20 45.23 2.14
N HIS A 464 -6.14 44.16 2.94
CA HIS A 464 -4.90 43.44 3.22
C HIS A 464 -4.51 42.45 2.13
N PHE A 465 -5.40 42.10 1.20
CA PHE A 465 -5.09 41.20 0.10
C PHE A 465 -4.22 41.88 -0.96
N ASN A 466 -3.29 41.13 -1.53
CA ASN A 466 -2.47 41.56 -2.66
C ASN A 466 -3.27 41.48 -3.96
N GLU A 467 -4.15 40.48 -4.05
CA GLU A 467 -5.02 40.24 -5.18
C GLU A 467 -6.40 39.78 -4.71
N PHE A 468 -7.48 40.38 -5.23
CA PHE A 468 -8.81 39.89 -4.90
C PHE A 468 -9.90 40.14 -5.95
N TYR A 469 -10.81 39.17 -6.09
CA TYR A 469 -11.98 39.20 -6.97
C TYR A 469 -13.22 39.01 -6.10
N ILE A 470 -14.09 40.01 -6.05
CA ILE A 470 -15.27 39.98 -5.17
C ILE A 470 -16.50 40.56 -5.84
N ASN A 471 -17.65 40.08 -5.39
CA ASN A 471 -18.95 40.61 -5.78
C ASN A 471 -19.63 41.19 -4.53
N ILE A 472 -20.03 42.47 -4.55
CA ILE A 472 -20.68 43.16 -3.42
C ILE A 472 -22.03 43.75 -3.81
N ILE A 473 -22.95 43.84 -2.85
CA ILE A 473 -24.32 44.33 -3.11
C ILE A 473 -24.33 45.82 -3.41
N SER A 474 -23.65 46.62 -2.59
CA SER A 474 -23.61 48.07 -2.74
C SER A 474 -22.25 48.63 -2.43
N LEU A 475 -21.91 49.73 -3.10
CA LEU A 475 -20.68 50.48 -2.86
C LEU A 475 -21.03 51.98 -2.86
N SER A 476 -20.69 52.69 -1.80
CA SER A 476 -20.81 54.15 -1.75
C SER A 476 -19.59 54.83 -2.40
N ILE A 477 -19.69 56.13 -2.65
CA ILE A 477 -18.56 56.93 -3.14
C ILE A 477 -17.41 56.95 -2.12
N GLU A 478 -17.75 56.98 -0.82
CA GLU A 478 -16.78 56.99 0.27
C GLU A 478 -16.03 55.65 0.33
N ASP A 479 -16.73 54.52 0.17
CA ASP A 479 -16.12 53.19 0.10
C ASP A 479 -15.13 53.08 -1.07
N ALA A 480 -15.51 53.60 -2.25
CA ALA A 480 -14.64 53.60 -3.44
C ALA A 480 -13.37 54.43 -3.23
N LEU A 481 -13.49 55.59 -2.58
CA LEU A 481 -12.34 56.44 -2.25
C LEU A 481 -11.44 55.81 -1.19
N ASN A 482 -12.04 55.22 -0.14
CA ASN A 482 -11.31 54.49 0.91
C ASN A 482 -10.55 53.29 0.34
N LEU A 483 -11.19 52.54 -0.57
CA LEU A 483 -10.57 51.44 -1.29
C LEU A 483 -9.32 51.92 -2.02
N LEU A 484 -9.43 52.93 -2.88
CA LEU A 484 -8.28 53.43 -3.64
C LEU A 484 -7.18 54.00 -2.77
N GLN A 485 -7.52 54.71 -1.70
CA GLN A 485 -6.54 55.21 -0.74
C GLN A 485 -5.79 54.07 -0.05
N ALA A 486 -6.50 53.01 0.36
CA ALA A 486 -5.88 51.86 0.99
C ALA A 486 -4.98 51.09 0.02
N LEU A 487 -5.46 50.83 -1.20
CA LEU A 487 -4.70 50.12 -2.24
C LEU A 487 -3.47 50.90 -2.70
N SER A 488 -3.59 52.23 -2.86
CA SER A 488 -2.47 53.10 -3.23
C SER A 488 -1.34 53.10 -2.20
N ASN A 489 -1.66 52.86 -0.92
CA ASN A 489 -0.68 52.81 0.18
C ASN A 489 -0.12 51.40 0.42
N ASN A 490 -0.71 50.36 -0.18
CA ASN A 490 -0.26 48.99 -0.03
C ASN A 490 0.80 48.66 -1.10
N SER A 491 2.05 48.46 -0.66
CA SER A 491 3.16 48.13 -1.56
C SER A 491 3.06 46.74 -2.20
N ASP A 492 2.32 45.83 -1.57
CA ASP A 492 2.18 44.45 -2.03
C ASP A 492 0.95 44.25 -2.93
N PHE A 493 0.13 45.29 -3.09
CA PHE A 493 -1.07 45.26 -3.93
C PHE A 493 -0.72 45.13 -5.43
N LYS A 494 -1.43 44.22 -6.09
CA LYS A 494 -1.29 43.92 -7.52
C LYS A 494 -2.54 44.29 -8.31
N ILE A 495 -3.67 43.66 -8.00
CA ILE A 495 -4.89 43.73 -8.82
C ILE A 495 -6.14 43.42 -7.99
N CYS A 496 -7.25 44.11 -8.25
CA CYS A 496 -8.55 43.66 -7.77
C CYS A 496 -9.66 43.93 -8.78
N GLN A 497 -10.65 43.04 -8.78
CA GLN A 497 -11.89 43.20 -9.52
C GLN A 497 -13.07 43.22 -8.55
N VAL A 498 -13.89 44.25 -8.63
CA VAL A 498 -15.06 44.41 -7.78
C VAL A 498 -16.29 44.54 -8.66
N LYS A 499 -17.15 43.52 -8.63
CA LYS A 499 -18.48 43.59 -9.25
C LYS A 499 -19.47 44.14 -8.24
N VAL A 500 -20.26 45.13 -8.64
CA VAL A 500 -21.19 45.82 -7.73
C VAL A 500 -22.61 45.78 -8.28
N LYS A 501 -23.55 45.29 -7.48
CA LYS A 501 -24.97 45.20 -7.87
C LYS A 501 -25.67 46.57 -7.88
N LYS A 502 -25.32 47.46 -6.94
CA LYS A 502 -25.92 48.80 -6.78
C LYS A 502 -24.85 49.85 -6.46
N TYR A 503 -24.46 50.66 -7.45
CA TYR A 503 -23.62 51.84 -7.22
C TYR A 503 -23.82 52.92 -8.29
N ASP A 504 -23.56 54.18 -7.93
CA ASP A 504 -23.57 55.30 -8.87
C ASP A 504 -22.22 55.42 -9.57
N GLN A 505 -22.08 54.69 -10.68
CA GLN A 505 -20.84 54.65 -11.44
C GLN A 505 -20.40 56.02 -11.95
N GLU A 506 -21.33 56.89 -12.36
CA GLU A 506 -20.99 58.23 -12.84
C GLU A 506 -20.49 59.12 -11.70
N ALA A 507 -21.15 59.08 -10.55
CA ALA A 507 -20.71 59.84 -9.38
C ALA A 507 -19.33 59.37 -8.89
N VAL A 508 -19.07 58.06 -8.89
CA VAL A 508 -17.74 57.51 -8.55
C VAL A 508 -16.70 57.97 -9.57
N LYS A 509 -16.95 57.85 -10.89
CA LYS A 509 -16.02 58.34 -11.92
C LYS A 509 -15.70 59.83 -11.77
N ASN A 510 -16.72 60.64 -11.50
CA ASN A 510 -16.56 62.09 -11.30
C ASN A 510 -15.74 62.41 -10.04
N ALA A 511 -15.94 61.66 -8.95
CA ALA A 511 -15.17 61.83 -7.72
C ALA A 511 -13.68 61.49 -7.91
N LEU A 512 -13.36 60.54 -8.79
CA LEU A 512 -12.00 60.04 -9.02
C LEU A 512 -11.15 60.87 -9.99
N ARG A 513 -11.76 61.82 -10.72
CA ARG A 513 -11.07 62.70 -11.69
C ARG A 513 -10.17 61.92 -12.66
N LEU A 514 -10.74 60.91 -13.30
CA LEU A 514 -10.00 60.05 -14.22
C LEU A 514 -9.68 60.78 -15.52
N ASP A 515 -8.46 60.58 -16.03
CA ASP A 515 -8.04 61.06 -17.34
C ASP A 515 -8.50 60.14 -18.49
N GLN A 516 -8.14 60.47 -19.72
CA GLN A 516 -8.48 59.66 -20.91
C GLN A 516 -7.84 58.25 -20.92
N ASN A 517 -6.83 58.01 -20.08
CA ASN A 517 -6.10 56.75 -19.98
C ASN A 517 -6.51 55.91 -18.76
N ASN A 518 -7.63 56.26 -18.09
CA ASN A 518 -8.10 55.60 -16.88
C ASN A 518 -7.14 55.73 -15.66
N LEU A 519 -6.30 56.77 -15.65
CA LEU A 519 -5.45 57.12 -14.52
C LEU A 519 -6.15 58.17 -13.67
N SER A 520 -6.11 57.99 -12.34
CA SER A 520 -6.60 59.03 -11.42
C SER A 520 -5.47 60.02 -11.13
N GLU A 521 -5.75 61.32 -11.22
CA GLU A 521 -4.83 62.37 -10.76
C GLU A 521 -4.46 62.22 -9.28
N LEU A 522 -5.33 61.57 -8.48
CA LEU A 522 -5.16 61.40 -7.04
C LEU A 522 -4.31 60.17 -6.68
N TYR A 523 -4.28 59.15 -7.55
CA TYR A 523 -3.65 57.85 -7.29
C TYR A 523 -2.80 57.43 -8.48
N PRO A 524 -1.61 58.03 -8.66
CA PRO A 524 -0.82 57.91 -9.88
C PRO A 524 -0.15 56.54 -10.05
N ASN A 525 -0.24 55.64 -9.07
CA ASN A 525 0.26 54.26 -9.14
C ASN A 525 -0.83 53.23 -9.49
N LEU A 526 -2.07 53.67 -9.72
CA LEU A 526 -3.21 52.79 -10.00
C LEU A 526 -3.84 53.09 -11.36
N VAL A 527 -4.20 52.04 -12.09
CA VAL A 527 -5.02 52.07 -13.30
C VAL A 527 -6.41 51.56 -12.97
N ILE A 528 -7.46 52.30 -13.34
CA ILE A 528 -8.84 52.00 -12.93
C ILE A 528 -9.76 51.88 -14.14
N GLN A 529 -10.11 50.65 -14.52
CA GLN A 529 -10.99 50.38 -15.64
C GLN A 529 -12.42 50.12 -15.15
N PHE A 530 -13.40 50.79 -15.76
CA PHE A 530 -14.80 50.60 -15.44
C PHE A 530 -15.55 49.87 -16.55
N TYR A 531 -16.41 48.95 -16.15
CA TYR A 531 -17.36 48.23 -17.01
C TYR A 531 -18.80 48.46 -16.49
N ILE A 532 -19.79 47.85 -17.14
CA ILE A 532 -21.23 48.12 -16.90
C ILE A 532 -21.67 47.80 -15.46
N SER A 533 -20.96 46.90 -14.75
CA SER A 533 -21.33 46.48 -13.38
C SER A 533 -20.13 46.08 -12.53
N GLU A 534 -18.94 46.47 -12.94
CA GLU A 534 -17.69 46.11 -12.27
C GLU A 534 -16.62 47.16 -12.57
N PHE A 535 -15.62 47.22 -11.71
CA PHE A 535 -14.40 47.95 -11.99
C PHE A 535 -13.19 47.13 -11.57
N LEU A 536 -12.10 47.38 -12.28
CA LEU A 536 -10.85 46.68 -12.19
C LEU A 536 -9.78 47.70 -11.83
N ILE A 537 -9.06 47.46 -10.74
CA ILE A 537 -7.96 48.30 -10.27
C ILE A 537 -6.69 47.48 -10.37
N ARG A 538 -5.65 48.04 -10.98
CA ARG A 538 -4.34 47.41 -11.11
C ARG A 538 -3.24 48.38 -10.72
N ASN A 539 -2.20 47.87 -10.10
CA ASN A 539 -0.96 48.62 -9.91
C ASN A 539 -0.27 48.80 -11.27
N ILE A 540 0.25 49.99 -11.56
CA ILE A 540 0.93 50.29 -12.84
C ILE A 540 2.16 49.41 -13.06
N ASP A 541 2.85 49.04 -11.98
CA ASP A 541 4.04 48.19 -12.05
C ASP A 541 3.68 46.71 -12.27
N TYR A 542 2.39 46.36 -12.22
CA TYR A 542 1.89 45.02 -12.49
C TYR A 542 1.58 44.86 -13.99
N SER A 543 2.51 44.26 -14.73
CA SER A 543 2.26 43.83 -16.11
C SER A 543 1.54 42.47 -16.10
N ASP A 544 0.38 42.38 -16.75
CA ASP A 544 -0.25 41.09 -17.09
C ASP A 544 0.75 40.26 -17.91
N SER A 545 1.46 39.34 -17.27
CA SER A 545 2.21 38.30 -17.96
C SER A 545 1.32 37.06 -18.08
N HIS A 546 0.26 37.16 -18.88
CA HIS A 546 -0.48 36.01 -19.41
C HIS A 546 -0.49 36.06 -20.93
#